data_AF-A0A7S2MLF5-F1
#
_entry.id   AF-A0A7S2MLF5-F1
#
_cell.length_a   1.000
_cell.length_b   1.000
_cell.length_c   1.000
_cell.angle_alpha   90.00
_cell.angle_beta   90.00
_cell.angle_gamma   90.00
#
_symmetry.space_group_name_H-M   'P 1'
#
loop_
_entity.id
_entity.type
_entity.pdbx_description
1 polymer ?
#
loop_
_entity_poly.entity_id
_entity_poly.type
_entity_poly.pdbx_seq_one_letter_code
_entity_poly.pdbx_strand_id
1 'polypeptide(L)'
;WLVPLLVACLVVALCVAMCRSTTARMPFTEAAMQLWQFWDGNPDAATTLPAKLQGVFWLSTNPADEIVYNFAGAQHNVAKRTLSFWAGGGCCCKCCSSRYLWTYGTAFGGKLLYLVNRILAIKFVIHWNEDYTFGRMFIVVFSCMPLPRCISHATIKQVDDSGDTWARETINFGKPSPPGTYTIKRVIDPQGSKTPAFEEMEVSVNSGKAIQDGWAPKSATQFIP
;
A
#
# COMPACT_ATOMS: atom_id res chain seq x y z
N TRP A 1 -19.50 0.01 -30.78
CA TRP A 1 -18.81 -1.28 -30.94
C TRP A 1 -17.47 -1.34 -30.20
N LEU A 2 -16.60 -0.33 -30.28
CA LEU A 2 -15.32 -0.29 -29.54
C LEU A 2 -15.45 -0.27 -28.01
N VAL A 3 -16.37 0.54 -27.45
CA VAL A 3 -16.54 0.63 -25.99
C VAL A 3 -17.03 -0.69 -25.36
N PRO A 4 -18.07 -1.38 -25.88
CA PRO A 4 -18.48 -2.69 -25.37
C PRO A 4 -17.38 -3.75 -25.45
N LEU A 5 -16.57 -3.74 -26.51
CA LEU A 5 -15.46 -4.68 -26.68
C LEU A 5 -14.34 -4.42 -25.66
N LEU A 6 -14.00 -3.15 -25.42
CA LEU A 6 -13.02 -2.77 -24.39
C LEU A 6 -13.51 -3.16 -22.99
N VAL A 7 -14.79 -2.96 -22.69
CA VAL A 7 -15.39 -3.40 -21.42
C VAL A 7 -15.37 -4.92 -21.30
N ALA A 8 -15.71 -5.67 -22.36
CA ALA A 8 -15.65 -7.13 -22.36
C ALA A 8 -14.21 -7.65 -22.17
N CYS A 9 -13.23 -7.07 -22.88
CA CYS A 9 -11.82 -7.40 -22.70
C CYS A 9 -11.33 -7.08 -21.28
N LEU A 10 -11.75 -5.95 -20.71
CA LEU A 10 -11.46 -5.60 -19.32
C LEU A 10 -12.08 -6.67 -18.40
N VAL A 11 -13.35 -7.02 -18.55
CA VAL A 11 -14.03 -8.07 -17.75
C VAL A 11 -13.33 -9.42 -17.85
N VAL A 12 -12.90 -9.85 -19.04
CA VAL A 12 -12.14 -11.09 -19.21
C VAL A 12 -10.77 -10.99 -18.52
N ALA A 13 -10.05 -9.87 -18.68
CA ALA A 13 -8.79 -9.64 -17.98
C ALA A 13 -8.98 -9.62 -16.46
N LEU A 14 -10.07 -9.02 -15.97
CA LEU A 14 -10.51 -9.00 -14.56
C LEU A 14 -10.70 -10.44 -14.06
N CYS A 15 -11.45 -11.27 -14.79
CA CYS A 15 -11.69 -12.68 -14.44
C CYS A 15 -10.40 -13.51 -14.43
N VAL A 16 -9.55 -13.40 -15.46
CA VAL A 16 -8.30 -14.16 -15.56
C VAL A 16 -7.31 -13.74 -14.46
N ALA A 17 -7.20 -12.45 -14.16
CA ALA A 17 -6.34 -11.95 -13.08
C ALA A 17 -6.78 -12.49 -11.71
N MET A 18 -8.09 -12.49 -11.44
CA MET A 18 -8.63 -13.05 -10.20
C MET A 18 -8.43 -14.56 -10.07
N CYS A 19 -8.54 -15.33 -11.17
CA CYS A 19 -8.32 -16.78 -11.15
C CYS A 19 -6.85 -17.18 -10.96
N ARG A 20 -5.89 -16.31 -11.29
CA ARG A 20 -4.45 -16.61 -11.19
C ARG A 20 -3.78 -16.11 -9.91
N SER A 21 -4.42 -15.21 -9.16
CA SER A 21 -3.87 -14.73 -7.88
C SER A 21 -4.26 -15.67 -6.75
N THR A 22 -3.29 -16.44 -6.24
CA THR A 22 -3.42 -17.11 -4.93
C THR A 22 -3.43 -16.02 -3.86
N THR A 23 -4.62 -15.67 -3.37
CA THR A 23 -4.75 -14.69 -2.29
C THR A 23 -4.96 -15.42 -0.97
N ALA A 24 -4.12 -15.15 0.02
CA ALA A 24 -4.32 -15.67 1.37
C ALA A 24 -5.28 -14.74 2.11
N ARG A 25 -6.41 -15.26 2.60
CA ARG A 25 -7.42 -14.48 3.34
C ARG A 25 -7.29 -14.76 4.83
N MET A 26 -7.31 -13.71 5.64
CA MET A 26 -7.13 -13.81 7.08
C MET A 26 -7.65 -12.55 7.79
N PRO A 27 -7.91 -12.60 9.11
CA PRO A 27 -8.11 -11.41 9.92
C PRO A 27 -7.00 -10.37 9.74
N PHE A 28 -7.33 -9.08 9.86
CA PHE A 28 -6.35 -7.99 9.65
C PHE A 28 -5.12 -8.07 10.57
N THR A 29 -5.29 -8.57 11.80
CA THR A 29 -4.20 -8.78 12.77
C THR A 29 -3.21 -9.84 12.29
N GLU A 30 -3.73 -10.97 11.81
CA GLU A 30 -2.94 -12.04 11.19
C GLU A 30 -2.27 -11.55 9.91
N ALA A 31 -2.96 -10.73 9.10
CA ALA A 31 -2.40 -10.17 7.88
C ALA A 31 -1.18 -9.28 8.17
N ALA A 32 -1.24 -8.43 9.20
CA ALA A 32 -0.11 -7.61 9.62
C ALA A 32 1.08 -8.47 10.06
N MET A 33 0.85 -9.49 10.89
CA MET A 33 1.91 -10.41 11.30
C MET A 33 2.48 -11.22 10.14
N GLN A 34 1.64 -11.68 9.21
CA GLN A 34 2.05 -12.44 8.03
C GLN A 34 2.92 -11.60 7.10
N LEU A 35 2.66 -10.30 6.95
CA LEU A 35 3.52 -9.36 6.24
C LEU A 35 4.90 -9.27 6.90
N TRP A 36 4.96 -9.13 8.23
CA TRP A 36 6.22 -9.08 8.95
C TRP A 36 7.01 -10.40 8.81
N GLN A 37 6.38 -11.54 9.12
CA GLN A 37 7.01 -12.87 9.07
C GLN A 37 7.54 -13.22 7.68
N PHE A 38 6.82 -12.85 6.62
CA PHE A 38 7.29 -13.08 5.26
C PHE A 38 8.62 -12.36 5.02
N TRP A 39 8.75 -11.11 5.45
CA TRP A 39 9.96 -10.32 5.21
C TRP A 39 11.09 -10.59 6.19
N ASP A 40 10.78 -10.98 7.43
CA ASP A 40 11.76 -11.49 8.39
C ASP A 40 12.45 -12.76 7.85
N GLY A 41 11.68 -13.68 7.24
CA GLY A 41 12.21 -14.84 6.55
C GLY A 41 12.88 -14.56 5.19
N ASN A 42 12.88 -13.31 4.71
CA ASN A 42 13.47 -12.88 3.44
C ASN A 42 14.30 -11.59 3.61
N PRO A 43 15.35 -11.61 4.46
CA PRO A 43 16.02 -10.40 4.93
C PRO A 43 16.74 -9.63 3.81
N ASP A 44 17.16 -10.30 2.74
CA ASP A 44 17.84 -9.67 1.59
C ASP A 44 17.07 -8.46 1.02
N ALA A 45 15.73 -8.50 1.04
CA ALA A 45 14.89 -7.40 0.59
C ALA A 45 14.89 -6.20 1.55
N ALA A 46 15.07 -6.46 2.86
CA ALA A 46 15.11 -5.45 3.90
C ALA A 46 16.52 -4.90 4.19
N THR A 47 17.59 -5.60 3.79
CA THR A 47 18.99 -5.22 4.09
C THR A 47 19.36 -3.80 3.66
N THR A 48 18.76 -3.30 2.58
CA THR A 48 19.05 -1.96 2.07
C THR A 48 18.12 -0.90 2.63
N LEU A 49 17.03 -1.26 3.31
CA LEU A 49 16.08 -0.30 3.85
C LEU A 49 16.60 0.37 5.12
N PRO A 50 16.44 1.69 5.27
CA PRO A 50 16.76 2.36 6.53
C PRO A 50 15.83 1.89 7.64
N ALA A 51 16.34 1.83 8.88
CA ALA A 51 15.58 1.34 10.04
C ALA A 51 14.21 2.01 10.21
N LYS A 52 14.10 3.32 9.89
CA LYS A 52 12.83 4.07 9.95
C LYS A 52 11.73 3.51 9.05
N LEU A 53 12.09 2.84 7.95
CA LEU A 53 11.15 2.27 6.99
C LEU A 53 10.97 0.76 7.16
N GLN A 54 11.61 0.16 8.17
CA GLN A 54 11.43 -1.26 8.50
C GLN A 54 10.21 -1.44 9.43
N GLY A 55 9.60 -2.63 9.37
CA GLY A 55 8.39 -2.98 10.10
C GLY A 55 7.13 -2.95 9.23
N VAL A 56 5.97 -3.06 9.88
CA VAL A 56 4.65 -3.03 9.23
C VAL A 56 3.92 -1.76 9.63
N PHE A 57 3.28 -1.14 8.65
CA PHE A 57 2.68 0.17 8.78
C PHE A 57 1.18 0.10 8.49
N TRP A 58 0.37 0.65 9.40
CA TRP A 58 -1.07 0.83 9.28
C TRP A 58 -1.41 2.17 8.64
N LEU A 59 -2.32 2.14 7.68
CA LEU A 59 -2.87 3.29 6.97
C LEU A 59 -4.06 3.88 7.74
N SER A 60 -3.80 4.46 8.92
CA SER A 60 -4.78 4.64 9.99
C SER A 60 -5.99 5.49 9.67
N THR A 61 -5.83 6.51 8.83
CA THR A 61 -6.96 7.35 8.38
C THR A 61 -7.25 7.22 6.89
N ASN A 62 -6.73 6.17 6.25
CA ASN A 62 -6.98 5.92 4.83
C ASN A 62 -8.43 5.48 4.62
N PRO A 63 -9.24 6.18 3.82
CA PRO A 63 -10.62 5.76 3.59
C PRO A 63 -10.73 4.56 2.64
N ALA A 64 -9.73 4.30 1.79
CA ALA A 64 -9.69 3.13 0.91
C ALA A 64 -9.55 1.82 1.71
N ASP A 65 -10.08 0.69 1.24
CA ASP A 65 -10.12 -0.58 1.99
C ASP A 65 -8.77 -1.35 1.95
N GLU A 66 -7.71 -0.63 2.28
CA GLU A 66 -6.36 -1.09 2.54
C GLU A 66 -6.04 -0.84 4.01
N ILE A 67 -5.45 -1.80 4.72
CA ILE A 67 -5.14 -1.64 6.16
C ILE A 67 -3.65 -1.48 6.40
N VAL A 68 -2.83 -2.47 6.06
CA VAL A 68 -1.39 -2.45 6.36
C VAL A 68 -0.53 -2.62 5.11
N TYR A 69 0.70 -2.15 5.21
CA TYR A 69 1.73 -2.37 4.20
C TYR A 69 3.13 -2.51 4.83
N ASN A 70 4.08 -3.07 4.08
CA ASN A 70 5.49 -3.21 4.49
C ASN A 70 6.41 -2.75 3.35
N PHE A 71 7.30 -1.79 3.64
CA PHE A 71 8.25 -1.26 2.64
C PHE A 71 9.28 -2.29 2.17
N ALA A 72 9.51 -3.40 2.89
CA ALA A 72 10.38 -4.49 2.47
C ALA A 72 10.00 -5.12 1.12
N GLY A 73 8.73 -4.99 0.70
CA GLY A 73 8.31 -5.38 -0.65
C GLY A 73 8.59 -4.37 -1.76
N ALA A 74 9.24 -3.24 -1.44
CA ALA A 74 9.61 -2.24 -2.42
C ALA A 74 11.04 -2.45 -2.90
N GLN A 75 11.27 -2.16 -4.18
CA GLN A 75 12.61 -2.02 -4.71
C GLN A 75 13.25 -0.76 -4.16
N HIS A 76 14.41 -0.90 -3.51
CA HIS A 76 15.16 0.23 -2.99
C HIS A 76 16.39 0.53 -3.85
N ASN A 77 16.43 1.72 -4.45
CA ASN A 77 17.64 2.28 -5.04
C ASN A 77 18.31 3.21 -4.04
N VAL A 78 19.31 2.69 -3.31
CA VAL A 78 20.04 3.41 -2.25
C VAL A 78 20.68 4.69 -2.78
N ALA A 79 21.35 4.62 -3.93
CA ALA A 79 22.06 5.76 -4.53
C ALA A 79 21.10 6.93 -4.86
N LYS A 80 19.86 6.62 -5.23
CA LYS A 80 18.83 7.62 -5.55
C LYS A 80 17.83 7.84 -4.40
N ARG A 81 18.00 7.18 -3.25
CA ARG A 81 17.04 7.14 -2.13
C ARG A 81 15.59 6.99 -2.60
N THR A 82 15.39 6.06 -3.53
CA THR A 82 14.10 5.88 -4.20
C THR A 82 13.54 4.50 -3.88
N LEU A 83 12.31 4.46 -3.36
CA LEU A 83 11.53 3.23 -3.24
C LEU A 83 10.54 3.13 -4.38
N SER A 84 10.41 1.94 -4.97
CA SER A 84 9.35 1.71 -5.95
C SER A 84 8.69 0.35 -5.82
N PHE A 85 7.37 0.32 -5.96
CA PHE A 85 6.57 -0.88 -5.77
C PHE A 85 5.29 -0.84 -6.58
N TRP A 86 4.74 -2.02 -6.86
CA TRP A 86 3.48 -2.21 -7.55
C TRP A 86 2.41 -2.59 -6.54
N ALA A 87 1.45 -1.69 -6.30
CA ALA A 87 0.46 -1.90 -5.26
C ALA A 87 -0.36 -3.17 -5.48
N GLY A 88 -0.72 -3.45 -6.73
CA GLY A 88 -1.50 -4.64 -7.07
C GLY A 88 -0.68 -5.92 -7.11
N GLY A 89 0.61 -5.89 -6.78
CA GLY A 89 1.55 -7.00 -6.96
C GLY A 89 1.74 -7.33 -8.45
N GLY A 90 2.86 -6.96 -9.10
CA GLY A 90 2.79 -7.03 -10.56
C GLY A 90 3.93 -6.65 -11.48
N CYS A 91 5.17 -7.11 -11.27
CA CYS A 91 5.89 -7.65 -12.43
C CYS A 91 6.28 -9.09 -12.17
N CYS A 92 5.96 -9.94 -13.16
CA CYS A 92 6.17 -11.39 -13.18
C CYS A 92 7.66 -11.79 -13.22
N CYS A 93 8.54 -10.82 -13.04
CA CYS A 93 9.98 -10.97 -13.08
C CYS A 93 10.51 -11.04 -11.64
N LYS A 94 11.45 -11.96 -11.36
CA LYS A 94 12.06 -12.17 -10.03
C LYS A 94 12.57 -10.87 -9.40
N CYS A 95 12.94 -9.90 -10.22
CA CYS A 95 13.45 -8.60 -9.80
C CYS A 95 12.38 -7.58 -9.40
N CYS A 96 11.08 -7.78 -9.71
CA CYS A 96 10.00 -6.81 -9.45
C CYS A 96 8.89 -7.39 -8.57
N SER A 97 9.29 -8.07 -7.51
CA SER A 97 8.39 -8.57 -6.49
C SER A 97 7.87 -7.42 -5.62
N SER A 98 6.58 -7.12 -5.70
CA SER A 98 5.81 -6.42 -4.65
C SER A 98 4.83 -7.38 -3.97
N ARG A 99 5.25 -8.66 -3.84
CA ARG A 99 4.53 -9.69 -3.09
C ARG A 99 4.51 -9.32 -1.62
N TYR A 100 3.47 -9.66 -0.87
CA TYR A 100 3.43 -9.41 0.59
C TYR A 100 3.78 -7.95 0.97
N LEU A 101 3.46 -6.98 0.11
CA LEU A 101 3.69 -5.56 0.37
C LEU A 101 2.45 -4.88 0.96
N TRP A 102 1.26 -5.24 0.50
CA TRP A 102 0.00 -4.56 0.85
C TRP A 102 -1.10 -5.58 1.17
N THR A 103 -1.96 -5.27 2.13
CA THR A 103 -3.23 -5.96 2.36
C THR A 103 -4.41 -5.22 1.75
N TYR A 104 -5.38 -5.96 1.23
CA TYR A 104 -6.64 -5.45 0.72
C TYR A 104 -7.83 -6.07 1.47
N GLY A 105 -8.88 -5.29 1.70
CA GLY A 105 -10.10 -5.82 2.30
C GLY A 105 -10.85 -6.77 1.39
N THR A 106 -11.48 -7.77 2.00
CA THR A 106 -12.24 -8.79 1.27
C THR A 106 -13.61 -8.32 0.80
N ALA A 107 -14.04 -7.12 1.23
CA ALA A 107 -15.23 -6.46 0.73
C ALA A 107 -15.06 -6.02 -0.74
N PHE A 108 -16.17 -5.60 -1.37
CA PHE A 108 -16.17 -5.18 -2.78
C PHE A 108 -15.17 -4.05 -3.06
N GLY A 109 -15.08 -3.07 -2.16
CA GLY A 109 -14.16 -1.94 -2.29
C GLY A 109 -12.69 -2.38 -2.36
N GLY A 110 -12.23 -3.22 -1.43
CA GLY A 110 -10.85 -3.70 -1.42
C GLY A 110 -10.51 -4.59 -2.63
N LYS A 111 -11.45 -5.46 -3.05
CA LYS A 111 -11.28 -6.27 -4.28
C LYS A 111 -11.16 -5.40 -5.54
N LEU A 112 -12.03 -4.40 -5.68
CA LEU A 112 -12.00 -3.49 -6.82
C LEU A 112 -10.69 -2.70 -6.86
N LEU A 113 -10.24 -2.21 -5.71
CA LEU A 113 -9.00 -1.45 -5.60
C LEU A 113 -7.77 -2.29 -5.97
N TYR A 114 -7.63 -3.49 -5.39
CA TYR A 114 -6.58 -4.45 -5.76
C TYR A 114 -6.52 -4.66 -7.27
N LEU A 115 -7.69 -4.83 -7.88
CA LEU A 115 -7.83 -5.16 -9.28
C LEU A 115 -7.48 -4.00 -10.21
N VAL A 116 -7.87 -2.77 -9.85
CA VAL A 116 -7.42 -1.54 -10.52
C VAL A 116 -5.89 -1.43 -10.44
N ASN A 117 -5.32 -1.62 -9.23
CA ASN A 117 -3.87 -1.57 -9.03
C ASN A 117 -3.14 -2.64 -9.84
N ARG A 118 -3.72 -3.84 -9.97
CA ARG A 118 -3.14 -4.98 -10.70
C ARG A 118 -3.19 -4.77 -12.21
N ILE A 119 -4.36 -4.45 -12.76
CA ILE A 119 -4.58 -4.37 -14.21
C ILE A 119 -3.87 -3.17 -14.81
N LEU A 120 -3.96 -2.02 -14.15
CA LEU A 120 -3.26 -0.83 -14.60
C LEU A 120 -1.77 -0.87 -14.24
N ALA A 121 -1.29 -1.96 -13.60
CA ALA A 121 0.08 -2.12 -13.14
C ALA A 121 0.60 -0.84 -12.45
N ILE A 122 -0.20 -0.33 -11.50
CA ILE A 122 0.06 0.93 -10.80
C ILE A 122 1.35 0.77 -10.00
N LYS A 123 2.36 1.53 -10.41
CA LYS A 123 3.65 1.61 -9.73
C LYS A 123 3.74 2.92 -8.96
N PHE A 124 4.01 2.82 -7.67
CA PHE A 124 4.37 3.95 -6.83
C PHE A 124 5.88 4.13 -6.83
N VAL A 125 6.34 5.38 -6.91
CA VAL A 125 7.75 5.74 -6.82
C VAL A 125 7.88 6.85 -5.78
N ILE A 126 8.60 6.58 -4.70
CA ILE A 126 8.83 7.53 -3.61
C ILE A 126 10.29 7.97 -3.64
N HIS A 127 10.53 9.26 -3.78
CA HIS A 127 11.85 9.87 -3.64
C HIS A 127 11.99 10.45 -2.25
N TRP A 128 12.90 9.90 -1.46
CA TRP A 128 13.16 10.33 -0.10
C TRP A 128 14.23 11.42 -0.03
N ASN A 129 14.12 12.25 1.00
CA ASN A 129 15.23 13.08 1.47
C ASN A 129 16.31 12.20 2.15
N GLU A 130 17.38 12.83 2.63
CA GLU A 130 18.57 12.13 3.12
C GLU A 130 18.32 11.24 4.35
N ASP A 131 17.47 11.70 5.27
CA ASP A 131 17.18 11.05 6.56
C ASP A 131 15.85 10.28 6.57
N TYR A 132 15.22 10.13 5.41
CA TYR A 132 13.94 9.44 5.20
C TYR A 132 12.77 9.98 6.04
N THR A 133 12.84 11.24 6.45
CA THR A 133 11.73 11.93 7.14
C THR A 133 10.70 12.50 6.17
N PHE A 134 11.06 12.68 4.89
CA PHE A 134 10.18 13.25 3.86
C PHE A 134 10.34 12.55 2.51
N GLY A 135 9.23 12.10 1.94
CA GLY A 135 9.14 11.42 0.65
C GLY A 135 8.20 12.15 -0.30
N ARG A 136 8.59 12.26 -1.59
CA ARG A 136 7.70 12.66 -2.68
C ARG A 136 7.31 11.44 -3.49
N MET A 137 6.01 11.16 -3.54
CA MET A 137 5.43 10.00 -4.19
C MET A 137 4.81 10.37 -5.54
N PHE A 138 5.13 9.59 -6.56
CA PHE A 138 4.59 9.68 -7.91
C PHE A 138 3.94 8.34 -8.30
N ILE A 139 2.93 8.44 -9.15
CA ILE A 139 2.21 7.28 -9.68
C ILE A 139 2.63 7.08 -11.13
N VAL A 140 2.97 5.86 -11.50
CA VAL A 140 3.27 5.44 -12.88
C VAL A 140 2.22 4.40 -13.29
N VAL A 141 1.41 4.72 -14.29
CA VAL A 141 0.37 3.84 -14.82
C VAL A 141 0.96 2.97 -15.93
N PHE A 142 0.48 1.73 -16.05
CA PHE A 142 0.98 0.71 -16.96
C PHE A 142 2.50 0.49 -16.84
N SER A 143 3.07 0.78 -15.66
CA SER A 143 4.52 0.71 -15.37
C SER A 143 5.44 1.59 -16.21
N CYS A 144 4.94 2.37 -17.18
CA CYS A 144 5.76 3.19 -18.08
C CYS A 144 5.25 4.63 -18.27
N MET A 145 4.02 4.95 -17.89
CA MET A 145 3.43 6.27 -18.08
C MET A 145 3.35 7.02 -16.74
N PRO A 146 4.33 7.88 -16.41
CA PRO A 146 4.26 8.68 -15.19
C PRO A 146 3.06 9.63 -15.27
N LEU A 147 2.22 9.63 -14.25
CA LEU A 147 1.17 10.63 -14.12
C LEU A 147 1.82 12.01 -13.96
N PRO A 148 1.43 13.01 -14.78
CA PRO A 148 1.88 14.37 -14.61
C PRO A 148 1.58 14.89 -13.20
N ARG A 149 2.52 15.64 -12.61
CA ARG A 149 2.38 16.18 -11.24
C ARG A 149 1.17 17.08 -11.06
N CYS A 150 0.72 17.74 -12.13
CA CYS A 150 -0.49 18.55 -12.12
C CYS A 150 -1.77 17.71 -11.98
N ILE A 151 -1.75 16.43 -12.36
CA ILE A 151 -2.89 15.52 -12.22
C ILE A 151 -2.93 14.94 -10.81
N SER A 152 -1.83 14.32 -10.37
CA SER A 152 -1.75 13.71 -9.06
C SER A 152 -0.30 13.63 -8.58
N HIS A 153 -0.08 13.99 -7.32
CA HIS A 153 1.15 13.69 -6.61
C HIS A 153 0.85 13.57 -5.12
N ALA A 154 1.73 12.89 -4.38
CA ALA A 154 1.61 12.78 -2.94
C ALA A 154 2.93 13.07 -2.24
N THR A 155 2.86 13.44 -0.97
CA THR A 155 3.99 13.54 -0.05
C THR A 155 3.78 12.58 1.11
N ILE A 156 4.87 12.16 1.74
CA ILE A 156 4.89 11.43 3.01
C ILE A 156 5.85 12.19 3.92
N LYS A 157 5.42 12.60 5.10
CA LYS A 157 6.23 13.39 6.04
C LYS A 157 6.12 12.80 7.43
N GLN A 158 7.24 12.54 8.09
CA GLN A 158 7.29 12.13 9.49
C GLN A 158 6.73 13.26 10.36
N VAL A 159 5.86 12.92 11.32
CA VAL A 159 5.18 13.90 12.18
C VAL A 159 5.46 13.72 13.67
N ASP A 160 6.17 12.67 14.05
CA ASP A 160 6.62 12.42 15.43
C ASP A 160 8.14 12.29 15.53
N ASP A 161 8.66 12.42 16.75
CA ASP A 161 10.09 12.28 17.01
C ASP A 161 10.54 10.81 17.07
N SER A 162 9.63 9.88 17.40
CA SER A 162 9.95 8.44 17.47
C SER A 162 10.16 7.82 16.08
N GLY A 163 9.62 8.43 15.03
CA GLY A 163 9.68 7.90 13.67
C GLY A 163 8.80 6.69 13.51
N ASP A 164 7.62 6.72 14.13
CA ASP A 164 6.56 5.73 14.00
C ASP A 164 5.34 6.29 13.26
N THR A 165 5.25 7.60 13.03
CA THR A 165 4.08 8.23 12.41
C THR A 165 4.46 9.15 11.25
N TRP A 166 3.75 9.00 10.14
CA TRP A 166 3.86 9.87 8.97
C TRP A 166 2.50 10.37 8.50
N ALA A 167 2.44 11.61 8.04
CA ALA A 167 1.33 12.14 7.27
C ALA A 167 1.59 11.90 5.77
N ARG A 168 0.65 11.24 5.10
CA ARG A 168 0.57 11.20 3.64
C ARG A 168 -0.44 12.25 3.18
N GLU A 169 -0.03 13.14 2.30
CA GLU A 169 -0.93 14.11 1.65
C GLU A 169 -0.98 13.82 0.16
N THR A 170 -2.18 13.77 -0.40
CA THR A 170 -2.39 13.61 -1.85
C THR A 170 -2.98 14.89 -2.40
N ILE A 171 -2.41 15.41 -3.49
CA ILE A 171 -2.89 16.58 -4.21
C ILE A 171 -3.31 16.12 -5.60
N ASN A 172 -4.58 16.34 -5.94
CA ASN A 172 -5.15 16.04 -7.25
C ASN A 172 -5.61 17.34 -7.90
N PHE A 173 -5.19 17.60 -9.14
CA PHE A 173 -5.53 18.82 -9.88
C PHE A 173 -5.27 20.11 -9.08
N GLY A 174 -4.16 20.14 -8.34
CA GLY A 174 -3.74 21.28 -7.52
C GLY A 174 -4.52 21.47 -6.21
N LYS A 175 -5.44 20.56 -5.85
CA LYS A 175 -6.22 20.63 -4.60
C LYS A 175 -5.91 19.44 -3.69
N PRO A 176 -5.91 19.63 -2.35
CA PRO A 176 -5.88 18.51 -1.43
C PRO A 176 -7.00 17.52 -1.74
N SER A 177 -6.65 16.24 -1.79
CA SER A 177 -7.59 15.15 -2.02
C SER A 177 -7.76 14.40 -0.70
N PRO A 178 -8.92 14.53 -0.01
CA PRO A 178 -9.18 13.74 1.18
C PRO A 178 -9.02 12.23 0.91
N PRO A 179 -9.48 11.68 -0.24
CA PRO A 179 -9.09 10.34 -0.67
C PRO A 179 -7.57 10.30 -0.95
N GLY A 180 -6.85 9.48 -0.20
CA GLY A 180 -5.39 9.35 -0.31
C GLY A 180 -4.59 10.30 0.58
N THR A 181 -5.24 11.18 1.36
CA THR A 181 -4.61 11.92 2.46
C THR A 181 -4.92 11.20 3.77
N TYR A 182 -3.88 10.70 4.45
CA TYR A 182 -4.05 9.90 5.66
C TYR A 182 -2.78 9.82 6.50
N THR A 183 -2.93 9.35 7.74
CA THR A 183 -1.84 9.03 8.65
C THR A 183 -1.39 7.59 8.45
N ILE A 184 -0.07 7.39 8.54
CA ILE A 184 0.62 6.10 8.50
C ILE A 184 1.23 5.90 9.88
N LYS A 185 0.99 4.76 10.52
CA LYS A 185 1.56 4.42 11.83
C LYS A 185 2.28 3.08 11.77
N ARG A 186 3.50 2.98 12.33
CA ARG A 186 4.16 1.69 12.51
C ARG A 186 3.41 0.89 13.57
N VAL A 187 2.96 -0.31 13.23
CA VAL A 187 2.20 -1.22 14.12
C VAL A 187 3.00 -2.44 14.53
N ILE A 188 3.98 -2.85 13.74
CA ILE A 188 4.95 -3.89 14.08
C ILE A 188 6.34 -3.33 13.81
N ASP A 189 7.22 -3.41 14.80
CA ASP A 189 8.59 -2.95 14.71
C ASP A 189 9.48 -3.91 13.86
N PRO A 190 10.74 -3.54 13.58
CA PRO A 190 11.63 -4.42 12.82
C PRO A 190 11.91 -5.76 13.52
N GLN A 191 11.76 -5.83 14.84
CA GLN A 191 11.97 -7.02 15.67
C GLN A 191 10.72 -7.90 15.78
N GLY A 192 9.59 -7.49 15.21
CA GLY A 192 8.32 -8.21 15.26
C GLY A 192 7.45 -7.89 16.46
N SER A 193 7.83 -6.92 17.29
CA SER A 193 7.04 -6.49 18.43
C SER A 193 5.92 -5.57 17.98
N LYS A 194 4.73 -5.74 18.59
CA LYS A 194 3.60 -4.84 18.36
C LYS A 194 3.85 -3.51 19.06
N THR A 195 3.59 -2.40 18.37
CA THR A 195 3.64 -1.05 18.94
C THR A 195 2.27 -0.69 19.57
N PRO A 196 2.14 0.42 20.32
CA PRO A 196 0.84 0.90 20.79
C PRO A 196 -0.18 1.15 19.66
N ALA A 197 0.29 1.53 18.47
CA ALA A 197 -0.58 1.75 17.31
C ALA A 197 -1.22 0.45 16.79
N PHE A 198 -0.71 -0.73 17.18
CA PHE A 198 -1.35 -2.00 16.84
C PHE A 198 -2.70 -2.14 17.53
N GLU A 199 -2.79 -1.80 18.82
CA GLU A 199 -4.06 -1.82 19.57
C GLU A 199 -5.04 -0.80 19.01
N GLU A 200 -4.56 0.40 18.65
CA GLU A 200 -5.38 1.41 17.98
C GLU A 200 -5.96 0.91 16.64
N MET A 201 -5.15 0.19 15.86
CA MET A 201 -5.59 -0.46 14.63
C MET A 201 -6.70 -1.48 14.92
N GLU A 202 -6.54 -2.29 15.98
CA GLU A 202 -7.54 -3.29 16.37
C GLU A 202 -8.87 -2.66 16.74
N VAL A 203 -8.84 -1.61 17.57
CA VAL A 203 -10.03 -0.85 17.96
C VAL A 203 -10.68 -0.20 16.74
N SER A 204 -9.89 0.42 15.86
CA SER A 204 -10.39 1.10 14.67
C SER A 204 -11.15 0.14 13.75
N VAL A 205 -10.55 -1.00 13.41
CA VAL A 205 -11.14 -1.97 12.47
C VAL A 205 -12.35 -2.69 13.09
N ASN A 206 -12.26 -3.07 14.37
CA ASN A 206 -13.35 -3.79 15.05
C ASN A 206 -14.53 -2.88 15.44
N SER A 207 -14.34 -1.55 15.47
CA SER A 207 -15.44 -0.62 15.76
C SER A 207 -16.58 -0.66 14.74
N GLY A 208 -16.32 -1.16 13.52
CA GLY A 208 -17.28 -1.15 12.42
C GLY A 208 -17.64 0.25 11.93
N LYS A 209 -16.93 1.29 12.36
CA LYS A 209 -17.16 2.67 11.93
C LYS A 209 -16.36 2.99 10.68
N ALA A 210 -16.97 3.79 9.81
CA ALA A 210 -16.24 4.39 8.71
C ALA A 210 -15.21 5.40 9.23
N ILE A 211 -14.04 5.45 8.60
CA ILE A 211 -12.97 6.38 8.96
C ILE A 211 -13.29 7.81 8.49
N GLN A 212 -14.05 7.93 7.39
CA GLN A 212 -14.51 9.20 6.84
C GLN A 212 -15.97 9.04 6.40
N ASP A 213 -16.75 10.12 6.51
CA ASP A 213 -18.15 10.13 6.08
C ASP A 213 -18.28 9.76 4.60
N GLY A 214 -19.28 8.94 4.28
CA GLY A 214 -19.52 8.47 2.91
C GLY A 214 -18.67 7.26 2.48
N TRP A 215 -17.78 6.74 3.33
CA TRP A 215 -17.02 5.53 3.07
C TRP A 215 -17.56 4.32 3.84
N ALA A 216 -17.29 3.12 3.32
CA ALA A 216 -17.59 1.89 4.03
C ALA A 216 -16.59 1.69 5.19
N PRO A 217 -17.00 1.02 6.28
CA PRO A 217 -16.07 0.52 7.29
C PRO A 217 -15.01 -0.40 6.68
N LYS A 218 -13.83 -0.44 7.31
CA LYS A 218 -12.75 -1.35 6.92
C LYS A 218 -13.18 -2.80 7.03
N SER A 219 -12.77 -3.64 6.09
CA SER A 219 -13.01 -5.07 6.20
C SER A 219 -12.14 -5.69 7.31
N ALA A 220 -12.73 -6.35 8.29
CA ALA A 220 -11.99 -7.08 9.32
C ALA A 220 -11.19 -8.27 8.75
N THR A 221 -11.56 -8.75 7.56
CA THR A 221 -10.82 -9.79 6.84
C THR A 221 -10.11 -9.16 5.65
N GLN A 222 -8.80 -9.37 5.61
CA GLN A 222 -7.93 -8.88 4.55
C GLN A 222 -7.46 -10.05 3.68
N PHE A 223 -6.91 -9.73 2.51
CA PHE A 223 -6.15 -10.66 1.70
C PHE A 223 -4.82 -10.07 1.26
N ILE A 224 -3.83 -10.95 1.10
CA ILE A 224 -2.49 -10.62 0.63
C ILE A 224 -2.32 -11.23 -0.77
N PRO A 225 -1.98 -10.43 -1.80
CA PRO A 225 -1.71 -10.92 -3.15
C PRO A 225 -0.27 -11.41 -3.37
#